data_AF-A0A9E3KBQ2-F1
#
_entry.id   AF-A0A9E3KBQ2-F1
#
_cell.length_a   1.000
_cell.length_b   1.000
_cell.length_c   1.000
_cell.angle_alpha   90.00
_cell.angle_beta   90.00
_cell.angle_gamma   90.00
#
_symmetry.space_group_name_H-M   'P 1'
#
loop_
_entity.id
_entity.type
_entity.pdbx_description
1 polymer ?
#
loop_
_entity_poly.entity_id
_entity_poly.type
_entity_poly.pdbx_seq_one_letter_code
_entity_poly.pdbx_strand_id
1 'polypeptide(L)'
;MLDIQNAAANPPVIRRADYRKPDWLMPDVFLDFSLDPAKTRVTARLEVTRNGSHNHPLRLHGDGLTPLVVLIDGESQADAWRMDGSDLVIDLPGNAHSIETQVEISPEANLQLMGLYASGGNLCSQCEPEGFRRMTFFLDRPDVLSRYRVRMDADKARFPVLLSNGDLTASGDMPGGRHFAEWTDPFPKPSYLFALVAANLAANVDSFTTKSGREVKLAIWVVESDLPKTGHAMAALKASMAWDERVYGLEYDLGEYNIVAVSDFNFGAMENKSPNIFNSRYILANPDTATDIDYDGVSGVVAHEYFHNWSGNRVTCRDWFQLSLKEGFTVFRDQSFS
;
A
#
# COMPACT_ATOMS: atom_id res chain seq x y z
N MET A 1 10.93 -17.22 -40.75
CA MET A 1 11.73 -17.72 -39.60
C MET A 1 12.33 -16.54 -38.86
N LEU A 2 11.48 -15.74 -38.22
CA LEU A 2 11.86 -14.54 -37.47
C LEU A 2 11.01 -14.58 -36.20
N ASP A 3 11.36 -15.46 -35.26
CA ASP A 3 10.59 -15.60 -34.00
C ASP A 3 11.33 -16.36 -32.88
N ILE A 4 12.67 -16.28 -32.79
CA ILE A 4 13.43 -16.92 -31.69
C ILE A 4 14.62 -16.05 -31.23
N GLN A 5 14.47 -14.73 -31.15
CA GLN A 5 15.54 -13.87 -30.57
C GLN A 5 15.12 -13.05 -29.34
N ASN A 6 13.85 -13.07 -28.95
CA ASN A 6 13.39 -12.49 -27.68
C ASN A 6 12.84 -13.58 -26.75
N ALA A 7 13.63 -14.63 -26.50
CA ALA A 7 13.34 -15.46 -25.33
C ALA A 7 13.55 -14.56 -24.10
N ALA A 8 12.46 -14.24 -23.38
CA ALA A 8 12.54 -13.54 -22.12
C ALA A 8 13.58 -14.24 -21.25
N ALA A 9 14.61 -13.51 -20.80
CA ALA A 9 15.62 -14.07 -19.92
C ALA A 9 14.92 -14.70 -18.71
N ASN A 10 15.31 -15.94 -18.37
CA ASN A 10 14.76 -16.58 -17.18
C ASN A 10 15.01 -15.67 -15.96
N PRO A 11 14.01 -15.47 -15.09
CA PRO A 11 14.20 -14.64 -13.92
C PRO A 11 15.36 -15.19 -13.07
N PRO A 12 16.18 -14.31 -12.49
CA PRO A 12 17.31 -14.74 -11.68
C PRO A 12 16.83 -15.53 -10.46
N VAL A 13 17.51 -16.63 -10.15
CA VAL A 13 17.19 -17.44 -8.97
C VAL A 13 17.68 -16.70 -7.73
N ILE A 14 16.75 -16.28 -6.87
CA ILE A 14 17.04 -15.70 -5.56
C ILE A 14 17.05 -16.83 -4.52
N ARG A 15 18.05 -16.87 -3.65
CA ARG A 15 18.14 -17.88 -2.57
C ARG A 15 18.06 -17.22 -1.20
N ARG A 16 17.33 -17.86 -0.29
CA ARG A 16 17.24 -17.45 1.12
C ARG A 16 18.62 -17.28 1.79
N ALA A 17 19.58 -18.13 1.44
CA ALA A 17 20.93 -18.09 2.01
C ALA A 17 21.75 -16.86 1.57
N ASP A 18 21.34 -16.20 0.49
CA ASP A 18 22.05 -15.04 -0.06
C ASP A 18 21.55 -13.70 0.55
N TYR A 19 20.64 -13.76 1.52
CA TYR A 19 20.16 -12.58 2.22
C TYR A 19 21.32 -11.75 2.77
N ARG A 20 21.29 -10.46 2.46
CA ARG A 20 22.14 -9.44 3.07
C ARG A 20 21.25 -8.31 3.56
N LYS A 21 21.65 -7.70 4.68
CA LYS A 21 21.05 -6.45 5.16
C LYS A 21 21.14 -5.40 4.03
N PRO A 22 20.17 -4.48 3.93
CA PRO A 22 20.23 -3.45 2.91
C PRO A 22 21.43 -2.54 3.17
N ASP A 23 22.12 -2.12 2.11
CA ASP A 23 23.25 -1.19 2.21
C ASP A 23 22.81 0.22 2.64
N TRP A 24 21.55 0.57 2.40
CA TRP A 24 20.94 1.84 2.79
C TRP A 24 19.61 1.59 3.49
N LEU A 25 19.28 2.44 4.46
CA LEU A 25 17.97 2.53 5.08
C LEU A 25 17.25 3.77 4.57
N MET A 26 15.92 3.79 4.75
CA MET A 26 15.06 4.88 4.31
C MET A 26 14.05 5.21 5.41
N PRO A 27 14.45 5.92 6.48
CA PRO A 27 13.58 6.15 7.63
C PRO A 27 12.31 6.97 7.35
N ASP A 28 12.36 7.92 6.42
CA ASP A 28 11.25 8.84 6.14
C ASP A 28 11.03 9.01 4.63
N VAL A 29 9.76 8.97 4.24
CA VAL A 29 9.31 9.02 2.86
C VAL A 29 8.17 10.02 2.73
N PHE A 30 8.33 10.94 1.77
CA PHE A 30 7.32 11.93 1.42
C PHE A 30 6.91 11.68 -0.03
N LEU A 31 5.61 11.47 -0.26
CA LEU A 31 5.06 11.21 -1.58
C LEU A 31 4.04 12.28 -1.94
N ASP A 32 4.12 12.77 -3.17
CA ASP A 32 3.12 13.64 -3.78
C ASP A 32 2.62 13.00 -5.07
N PHE A 33 1.31 12.76 -5.12
CA PHE A 33 0.62 12.21 -6.28
C PHE A 33 -0.30 13.26 -6.90
N SER A 34 0.01 13.70 -8.11
CA SER A 34 -0.95 14.40 -8.95
C SER A 34 -1.66 13.36 -9.83
N LEU A 35 -2.85 12.96 -9.40
CA LEU A 35 -3.57 11.83 -9.95
C LEU A 35 -4.27 12.21 -11.26
N ASP A 36 -4.04 11.38 -12.25
CA ASP A 36 -4.76 11.30 -13.52
C ASP A 36 -4.59 9.88 -14.08
N PRO A 37 -5.66 9.19 -14.53
CA PRO A 37 -5.55 7.81 -14.97
C PRO A 37 -4.70 7.58 -16.21
N ALA A 38 -4.62 8.57 -17.11
CA ALA A 38 -3.75 8.49 -18.26
C ALA A 38 -2.30 8.84 -17.87
N LYS A 39 -2.13 9.81 -16.95
CA LYS A 39 -0.85 10.46 -16.69
C LYS A 39 -0.72 10.93 -15.23
N THR A 40 -0.50 9.99 -14.32
CA THR A 40 -0.23 10.32 -12.92
C THR A 40 1.24 10.73 -12.74
N ARG A 41 1.47 11.88 -12.12
CA ARG A 41 2.81 12.33 -11.73
C ARG A 41 3.06 11.96 -10.28
N VAL A 42 4.20 11.31 -10.04
CA VAL A 42 4.63 10.89 -8.69
C VAL A 42 5.93 11.58 -8.37
N THR A 43 5.95 12.37 -7.30
CA THR A 43 7.17 12.93 -6.72
C THR A 43 7.45 12.22 -5.40
N ALA A 44 8.64 11.66 -5.26
CA ALA A 44 9.06 10.95 -4.07
C ALA A 44 10.33 11.58 -3.52
N ARG A 45 10.26 12.09 -2.28
CA ARG A 45 11.42 12.54 -1.52
C ARG A 45 11.73 11.52 -0.42
N LEU A 46 12.95 10.99 -0.47
CA LEU A 46 13.41 9.84 0.29
C LEU A 46 14.58 10.29 1.17
N GLU A 47 14.40 10.24 2.48
CA GLU A 47 15.51 10.45 3.41
C GLU A 47 16.24 9.11 3.57
N VAL A 48 17.49 9.04 3.13
CA VAL A 48 18.27 7.80 3.13
C VAL A 48 19.47 7.89 4.06
N THR A 49 19.81 6.77 4.72
CA THR A 49 21.00 6.67 5.57
C THR A 49 21.79 5.40 5.29
N ARG A 50 23.12 5.50 5.31
CA ARG A 50 24.01 4.36 5.01
C ARG A 50 23.97 3.35 6.16
N ASN A 51 23.83 2.06 5.83
CA ASN A 51 23.76 0.98 6.80
C ASN A 51 25.10 0.25 6.93
N GLY A 52 25.97 0.76 7.81
CA GLY A 52 27.29 0.20 8.05
C GLY A 52 28.38 0.90 7.26
N SER A 53 29.53 0.23 7.09
CA SER A 53 30.73 0.81 6.47
C SER A 53 31.00 0.17 5.11
N HIS A 54 30.62 0.87 4.05
CA HIS A 54 30.85 0.51 2.65
C HIS A 54 30.81 1.78 1.78
N ASN A 55 31.22 1.64 0.52
CA ASN A 55 31.13 2.67 -0.51
C ASN A 55 30.14 2.30 -1.64
N HIS A 56 29.31 1.27 -1.44
CA HIS A 56 28.28 0.90 -2.42
C HIS A 56 27.30 2.05 -2.69
N PRO A 57 26.82 2.20 -3.93
CA PRO A 57 25.82 3.19 -4.30
C PRO A 57 24.46 2.89 -3.66
N LEU A 58 23.57 3.88 -3.67
CA LEU A 58 22.15 3.65 -3.43
C LEU A 58 21.56 3.04 -4.71
N ARG A 59 20.94 1.87 -4.60
CA ARG A 59 20.22 1.22 -5.70
C ARG A 59 18.74 1.18 -5.38
N LEU A 60 17.95 1.92 -6.14
CA LEU A 60 16.50 1.98 -6.01
C LEU A 60 15.87 1.14 -7.13
N HIS A 61 14.98 0.23 -6.75
CA HIS A 61 14.25 -0.62 -7.67
C HIS A 61 13.19 0.17 -8.42
N GLY A 62 13.10 -0.07 -9.72
CA GLY A 62 12.05 0.44 -10.59
C GLY A 62 11.58 -0.65 -11.55
N ASP A 63 10.37 -0.50 -12.08
CA ASP A 63 9.81 -1.36 -13.11
C ASP A 63 8.89 -0.54 -14.03
N GLY A 64 9.30 -0.42 -15.31
CA GLY A 64 8.59 0.40 -16.29
C GLY A 64 8.70 1.91 -16.06
N LEU A 65 9.66 2.37 -15.26
CA LEU A 65 9.82 3.78 -14.89
C LEU A 65 10.95 4.46 -15.66
N THR A 66 10.76 5.74 -15.94
CA THR A 66 11.81 6.65 -16.42
C THR A 66 11.83 7.88 -15.52
N PRO A 67 12.97 8.24 -14.89
CA PRO A 67 13.04 9.42 -14.05
C PRO A 67 12.95 10.68 -14.92
N LEU A 68 12.00 11.56 -14.59
CA LEU A 68 11.89 12.90 -15.14
C LEU A 68 12.80 13.89 -14.40
N VAL A 69 12.95 13.68 -13.09
CA VAL A 69 13.79 14.47 -12.18
C VAL A 69 14.50 13.51 -11.23
N VAL A 70 15.78 13.78 -10.97
CA VAL A 70 16.55 13.21 -9.87
C VAL A 70 17.33 14.35 -9.22
N LEU A 71 17.03 14.65 -7.96
CA LEU A 71 17.76 15.62 -7.14
C LEU A 71 18.42 14.90 -5.96
N ILE A 72 19.65 15.30 -5.66
CA ILE A 72 20.40 14.87 -4.47
C ILE A 72 20.63 16.12 -3.63
N ASP A 73 20.08 16.13 -2.42
CA ASP A 73 20.13 17.27 -1.49
C ASP A 73 19.60 18.58 -2.10
N GLY A 74 18.58 18.47 -2.97
CA GLY A 74 17.94 19.59 -3.66
C GLY A 74 18.63 20.04 -4.94
N GLU A 75 19.75 19.44 -5.32
CA GLU A 75 20.51 19.79 -6.53
C GLU A 75 20.43 18.70 -7.60
N SER A 76 20.31 19.11 -8.87
CA SER A 76 20.40 18.18 -9.99
C SER A 76 21.86 17.86 -10.30
N GLN A 77 22.23 16.59 -10.19
CA GLN A 77 23.58 16.11 -10.45
C GLN A 77 23.53 14.94 -11.44
N ALA A 78 23.49 15.25 -12.73
CA ALA A 78 23.29 14.25 -13.79
C ALA A 78 24.37 13.15 -13.81
N ASP A 79 25.62 13.49 -13.46
CA ASP A 79 26.74 12.54 -13.44
C ASP A 79 26.75 11.65 -12.18
N ALA A 80 25.88 11.92 -11.19
CA ALA A 80 25.83 11.18 -9.92
C ALA A 80 24.86 9.99 -9.95
N TRP A 81 24.16 9.75 -11.06
CA TRP A 81 23.24 8.62 -11.17
C TRP A 81 23.23 8.02 -12.58
N ARG A 82 22.75 6.78 -12.66
CA ARG A 82 22.55 6.05 -13.91
C ARG A 82 21.40 5.06 -13.77
N MET A 83 20.82 4.67 -14.89
CA MET A 83 19.97 3.48 -14.96
C MET A 83 20.84 2.23 -15.13
N ASP A 84 20.55 1.18 -14.38
CA ASP A 84 21.13 -0.15 -14.53
C ASP A 84 19.99 -1.17 -14.69
N GLY A 85 19.68 -1.51 -15.94
CA GLY A 85 18.41 -2.16 -16.27
C GLY A 85 17.23 -1.24 -15.89
N SER A 86 16.35 -1.73 -15.01
CA SER A 86 15.21 -0.97 -14.51
C SER A 86 15.49 -0.25 -13.17
N ASP A 87 16.66 -0.47 -12.57
CA ASP A 87 17.04 0.15 -11.30
C ASP A 87 17.66 1.54 -11.54
N LEU A 88 17.36 2.48 -10.64
CA LEU A 88 18.06 3.75 -10.53
C LEU A 88 19.22 3.62 -9.53
N VAL A 89 20.45 3.81 -10.00
CA VAL A 89 21.66 3.71 -9.19
C VAL A 89 22.27 5.09 -8.99
N ILE A 90 22.45 5.49 -7.74
CA ILE A 90 22.92 6.82 -7.34
C ILE A 90 24.19 6.71 -6.50
N ASP A 91 25.25 7.37 -6.96
CA ASP A 91 26.52 7.45 -6.27
C ASP A 91 26.46 8.61 -5.26
N LEU A 92 26.41 8.28 -3.96
CA LEU A 92 26.18 9.25 -2.89
C LEU A 92 27.42 9.51 -2.02
N PRO A 93 27.85 10.78 -1.85
CA PRO A 93 28.97 11.14 -1.00
C PRO A 93 28.58 11.27 0.47
N GLY A 94 28.98 10.34 1.32
CA GLY A 94 28.70 10.40 2.76
C GLY A 94 27.66 9.38 3.20
N ASN A 95 26.95 9.68 4.30
CA ASN A 95 26.15 8.68 5.02
C ASN A 95 24.66 9.02 5.16
N ALA A 96 24.23 10.21 4.74
CA ALA A 96 22.83 10.63 4.79
C ALA A 96 22.55 11.68 3.71
N HIS A 97 21.44 11.51 3.00
CA HIS A 97 21.03 12.39 1.89
C HIS A 97 19.51 12.45 1.78
N SER A 98 19.02 13.53 1.18
CA SER A 98 17.64 13.63 0.69
C SER A 98 17.63 13.40 -0.82
N ILE A 99 16.93 12.36 -1.27
CA ILE A 99 16.83 12.00 -2.69
C ILE A 99 15.42 12.31 -3.17
N GLU A 100 15.29 13.19 -4.14
CA GLU A 100 14.00 13.46 -4.78
C GLU A 100 13.98 12.87 -6.18
N THR A 101 12.94 12.11 -6.49
CA THR A 101 12.67 11.60 -7.83
C THR A 101 11.30 12.03 -8.29
N GLN A 102 11.15 12.30 -9.58
CA GLN A 102 9.85 12.47 -10.21
C GLN A 102 9.72 11.48 -11.36
N VAL A 103 8.59 10.78 -11.41
CA VAL A 103 8.23 9.89 -12.50
C VAL A 103 6.81 10.20 -12.96
N GLU A 104 6.46 9.60 -14.09
CA GLU A 104 5.12 9.65 -14.63
C GLU A 104 4.70 8.24 -15.00
N ILE A 105 3.49 7.87 -14.58
CA ILE A 105 2.93 6.53 -14.76
C ILE A 105 1.52 6.65 -15.34
N SER A 106 1.05 5.58 -15.99
CA SER A 106 -0.28 5.52 -16.60
C SER A 106 -1.10 4.40 -15.94
N PRO A 107 -1.87 4.71 -14.88
CA PRO A 107 -2.71 3.71 -14.20
C PRO A 107 -3.71 3.01 -15.12
N GLU A 108 -4.29 3.70 -16.11
CA GLU A 108 -5.27 3.11 -17.03
C GLU A 108 -4.66 2.11 -18.01
N ALA A 109 -3.36 2.23 -18.30
CA ALA A 109 -2.62 1.28 -19.13
C ALA A 109 -2.05 0.09 -18.33
N ASN A 110 -2.17 0.10 -17.00
CA ASN A 110 -1.56 -0.92 -16.13
C ASN A 110 -2.44 -2.16 -15.97
N LEU A 111 -2.37 -3.06 -16.96
CA LEU A 111 -3.12 -4.33 -16.96
C LEU A 111 -2.54 -5.41 -16.05
N GLN A 112 -1.41 -5.15 -15.38
CA GLN A 112 -0.82 -6.11 -14.44
C GLN A 112 -1.50 -6.07 -13.06
N LEU A 113 -2.26 -5.01 -12.76
CA LEU A 113 -2.91 -4.77 -11.46
C LEU A 113 -1.90 -4.82 -10.29
N MET A 114 -0.71 -4.29 -10.52
CA MET A 114 0.42 -4.19 -9.58
C MET A 114 1.00 -2.77 -9.65
N GLY A 115 1.31 -2.17 -8.49
CA GLY A 115 1.51 -0.72 -8.38
C GLY A 115 0.18 0.02 -8.38
N LEU A 116 0.14 1.23 -8.96
CA LEU A 116 -1.10 2.00 -9.14
C LEU A 116 -1.76 1.63 -10.47
N TYR A 117 -3.05 1.29 -10.45
CA TYR A 117 -3.81 0.91 -11.64
C TYR A 117 -5.26 1.42 -11.58
N ALA A 118 -5.94 1.38 -12.72
CA ALA A 118 -7.36 1.70 -12.81
C ALA A 118 -8.24 0.45 -12.70
N SER A 119 -9.32 0.53 -11.93
CA SER A 119 -10.34 -0.52 -11.77
C SER A 119 -11.71 0.13 -11.71
N GLY A 120 -12.61 -0.22 -12.63
CA GLY A 120 -13.99 0.30 -12.65
C GLY A 120 -14.12 1.83 -12.69
N GLY A 121 -13.16 2.53 -13.30
CA GLY A 121 -13.12 3.99 -13.35
C GLY A 121 -12.48 4.67 -12.13
N ASN A 122 -12.15 3.90 -11.08
CA ASN A 122 -11.41 4.31 -9.90
C ASN A 122 -9.91 4.01 -10.04
N LEU A 123 -9.09 4.55 -9.15
CA LEU A 123 -7.68 4.19 -9.00
C LEU A 123 -7.45 3.49 -7.65
N CYS A 124 -6.71 2.39 -7.67
CA CYS A 124 -6.27 1.68 -6.47
C CYS A 124 -4.87 1.11 -6.66
N SER A 125 -4.22 0.75 -5.55
CA SER A 125 -2.87 0.20 -5.55
C SER A 125 -2.82 -1.23 -5.06
N GLN A 126 -1.89 -2.02 -5.60
CA GLN A 126 -1.46 -3.31 -5.02
C GLN A 126 0.07 -3.34 -4.96
N CYS A 127 0.62 -3.41 -3.75
CA CYS A 127 2.07 -3.30 -3.55
C CYS A 127 2.75 -4.60 -3.12
N GLU A 128 2.03 -5.58 -2.55
CA GLU A 128 2.60 -6.88 -2.24
C GLU A 128 2.69 -7.78 -3.48
N PRO A 129 3.84 -8.46 -3.74
CA PRO A 129 5.08 -8.42 -2.95
C PRO A 129 6.06 -7.30 -3.37
N GLU A 130 6.01 -6.88 -4.63
CA GLU A 130 7.01 -5.98 -5.23
C GLU A 130 6.36 -4.99 -6.21
N GLY A 131 5.15 -4.52 -5.88
CA GLY A 131 4.38 -3.61 -6.72
C GLY A 131 4.74 -2.13 -6.55
N PHE A 132 5.33 -1.75 -5.42
CA PHE A 132 5.61 -0.34 -5.13
C PHE A 132 6.66 0.26 -6.09
N ARG A 133 7.64 -0.55 -6.54
CA ARG A 133 8.64 -0.16 -7.57
C ARG A 133 8.04 0.18 -8.95
N ARG A 134 6.74 -0.06 -9.15
CA ARG A 134 5.99 0.34 -10.37
C ARG A 134 5.36 1.73 -10.24
N MET A 135 5.47 2.37 -9.07
CA MET A 135 4.93 3.70 -8.80
C MET A 135 6.03 4.76 -8.71
N THR A 136 7.16 4.42 -8.11
CA THR A 136 8.36 5.26 -8.01
C THR A 136 9.60 4.40 -7.76
N PHE A 137 10.79 4.97 -7.92
CA PHE A 137 12.04 4.28 -7.58
C PHE A 137 12.18 4.13 -6.06
N PHE A 138 12.41 2.92 -5.56
CA PHE A 138 12.38 2.66 -4.12
C PHE A 138 13.26 1.50 -3.65
N LEU A 139 13.60 1.45 -2.35
CA LEU A 139 14.15 0.25 -1.71
C LEU A 139 13.03 -0.76 -1.42
N ASP A 140 12.48 -1.34 -2.49
CA ASP A 140 11.26 -2.18 -2.45
C ASP A 140 11.52 -3.59 -1.91
N ARG A 141 11.82 -3.67 -0.61
CA ARG A 141 12.13 -4.88 0.16
C ARG A 141 11.58 -4.74 1.59
N PRO A 142 11.09 -5.82 2.22
CA PRO A 142 10.27 -5.70 3.42
C PRO A 142 11.03 -5.41 4.73
N ASP A 143 12.36 -5.52 4.75
CA ASP A 143 13.22 -5.11 5.87
C ASP A 143 13.68 -3.64 5.82
N VAL A 144 13.22 -2.87 4.83
CA VAL A 144 13.34 -1.40 4.82
C VAL A 144 12.02 -0.80 5.29
N LEU A 145 12.03 -0.23 6.49
CA LEU A 145 10.85 0.32 7.14
C LEU A 145 10.91 1.86 7.14
N SER A 146 9.85 2.49 6.63
CA SER A 146 9.77 3.94 6.47
C SER A 146 8.50 4.49 7.12
N ARG A 147 8.57 5.70 7.67
CA ARG A 147 7.39 6.51 7.96
C ARG A 147 6.95 7.22 6.70
N TYR A 148 5.64 7.27 6.44
CA TYR A 148 5.09 7.81 5.21
C TYR A 148 4.27 9.06 5.49
N ARG A 149 4.52 10.10 4.70
CA ARG A 149 3.60 11.23 4.52
C ARG A 149 3.21 11.29 3.05
N VAL A 150 1.92 11.27 2.80
CA VAL A 150 1.37 11.13 1.45
C VAL A 150 0.44 12.29 1.21
N ARG A 151 0.76 13.12 0.23
CA ARG A 151 -0.15 14.08 -0.36
C ARG A 151 -0.64 13.52 -1.69
N MET A 152 -1.92 13.68 -1.96
CA MET A 152 -2.48 13.40 -3.28
C MET A 152 -3.51 14.45 -3.64
N ASP A 153 -3.60 14.77 -4.93
CA ASP A 153 -4.66 15.59 -5.50
C ASP A 153 -5.23 14.98 -6.78
N ALA A 154 -6.50 15.23 -7.02
CA ALA A 154 -7.24 14.67 -8.15
C ALA A 154 -8.40 15.58 -8.57
N ASP A 155 -9.01 15.32 -9.72
CA ASP A 155 -10.28 15.92 -10.11
C ASP A 155 -11.38 15.51 -9.11
N LYS A 156 -12.04 16.48 -8.48
CA LYS A 156 -12.99 16.23 -7.38
C LYS A 156 -14.29 15.59 -7.86
N ALA A 157 -14.70 15.86 -9.09
CA ALA A 157 -15.93 15.29 -9.64
C ALA A 157 -15.74 13.81 -9.99
N ARG A 158 -14.56 13.44 -10.48
CA ARG A 158 -14.20 12.06 -10.82
C ARG A 158 -13.82 11.24 -9.58
N PHE A 159 -13.09 11.85 -8.65
CA PHE A 159 -12.53 11.17 -7.49
C PHE A 159 -12.82 11.93 -6.19
N PRO A 160 -14.09 12.02 -5.75
CA PRO A 160 -14.43 12.74 -4.52
C PRO A 160 -13.82 12.13 -3.24
N VAL A 161 -13.32 10.89 -3.29
CA VAL A 161 -12.70 10.18 -2.17
C VAL A 161 -11.22 9.92 -2.47
N LEU A 162 -10.34 10.37 -1.58
CA LEU A 162 -8.87 10.20 -1.64
C LEU A 162 -8.35 9.60 -0.33
N LEU A 163 -7.87 8.35 -0.38
CA LEU A 163 -7.45 7.57 0.80
C LEU A 163 -6.01 7.08 0.67
N SER A 164 -5.28 7.07 1.79
CA SER A 164 -3.96 6.45 1.95
C SER A 164 -3.77 6.01 3.40
N ASN A 165 -2.61 5.46 3.73
CA ASN A 165 -2.29 4.96 5.06
C ASN A 165 -2.22 6.02 6.15
N GLY A 166 -2.54 5.58 7.37
CA GLY A 166 -2.53 6.41 8.56
C GLY A 166 -3.82 7.20 8.75
N ASP A 167 -3.67 8.41 9.29
CA ASP A 167 -4.78 9.31 9.58
C ASP A 167 -4.77 10.51 8.62
N LEU A 168 -5.97 11.01 8.26
CA LEU A 168 -6.13 12.21 7.44
C LEU A 168 -5.69 13.45 8.23
N THR A 169 -4.63 14.12 7.76
CA THR A 169 -4.05 15.29 8.45
C THR A 169 -4.43 16.62 7.81
N ALA A 170 -4.72 16.65 6.50
CA ALA A 170 -5.24 17.83 5.82
C ALA A 170 -6.07 17.43 4.59
N SER A 171 -7.01 18.27 4.21
CA SER A 171 -7.72 18.17 2.93
C SER A 171 -8.28 19.54 2.54
N GLY A 172 -8.60 19.72 1.26
CA GLY A 172 -9.20 20.97 0.80
C GLY A 172 -9.39 21.05 -0.70
N ASP A 173 -10.15 22.06 -1.11
CA ASP A 173 -10.38 22.37 -2.52
C ASP A 173 -9.15 23.05 -3.15
N MET A 174 -8.94 22.80 -4.43
CA MET A 174 -7.89 23.40 -5.24
C MET A 174 -8.49 24.08 -6.49
N PRO A 175 -7.75 25.01 -7.12
CA PRO A 175 -8.15 25.58 -8.40
C PRO A 175 -8.41 24.51 -9.47
N GLY A 176 -9.27 24.84 -10.44
CA GLY A 176 -9.54 23.96 -11.59
C GLY A 176 -10.38 22.73 -11.27
N GLY A 177 -11.17 22.74 -10.19
CA GLY A 177 -12.06 21.63 -9.83
C GLY A 177 -11.35 20.44 -9.17
N ARG A 178 -10.07 20.58 -8.83
CA ARG A 178 -9.32 19.58 -8.08
C ARG A 178 -9.52 19.75 -6.57
N HIS A 179 -9.13 18.74 -5.82
CA HIS A 179 -9.01 18.78 -4.36
C HIS A 179 -7.83 17.91 -3.93
N PHE A 180 -7.42 18.04 -2.67
CA PHE A 180 -6.31 17.26 -2.13
C PHE A 180 -6.66 16.61 -0.78
N ALA A 181 -5.89 15.58 -0.44
CA ALA A 181 -5.82 14.97 0.86
C ALA A 181 -4.36 14.70 1.24
N GLU A 182 -4.03 14.90 2.51
CA GLU A 182 -2.74 14.58 3.12
C GLU A 182 -2.95 13.56 4.23
N TRP A 183 -2.15 12.50 4.19
CA TRP A 183 -2.21 11.37 5.10
C TRP A 183 -0.86 11.15 5.75
N THR A 184 -0.86 10.86 7.06
CA THR A 184 0.36 10.56 7.81
C THR A 184 0.20 9.23 8.54
N ASP A 185 1.11 8.30 8.26
CA ASP A 185 1.26 7.06 9.01
C ASP A 185 2.49 7.15 9.94
N PRO A 186 2.31 7.19 11.27
CA PRO A 186 3.40 7.31 12.21
C PRO A 186 4.23 6.04 12.36
N PHE A 187 3.71 4.88 11.92
CA PHE A 187 4.39 3.60 12.09
C PHE A 187 5.34 3.32 10.92
N PRO A 188 6.63 3.02 11.19
CA PRO A 188 7.51 2.53 10.15
C PRO A 188 6.96 1.24 9.54
N LYS A 189 6.77 1.22 8.23
CA LYS A 189 6.25 0.07 7.49
C LYS A 189 7.06 -0.19 6.21
N PRO A 190 7.08 -1.42 5.70
CA PRO A 190 7.61 -1.71 4.37
C PRO A 190 6.70 -1.18 3.27
N SER A 191 7.27 -0.97 2.08
CA SER A 191 6.57 -0.45 0.89
C SER A 191 5.38 -1.30 0.45
N TYR A 192 5.42 -2.62 0.68
CA TYR A 192 4.32 -3.51 0.28
C TYR A 192 2.99 -3.21 1.02
N LEU A 193 3.05 -2.57 2.19
CA LEU A 193 1.88 -2.15 2.96
C LEU A 193 1.36 -0.76 2.58
N PHE A 194 1.99 -0.09 1.61
CA PHE A 194 1.47 1.15 1.07
C PHE A 194 0.14 0.92 0.36
N ALA A 195 -0.81 1.85 0.56
CA ALA A 195 -2.04 1.91 -0.21
C ALA A 195 -2.38 3.34 -0.64
N LEU A 196 -2.94 3.46 -1.83
CA LEU A 196 -3.57 4.66 -2.36
C LEU A 196 -4.86 4.28 -3.07
N VAL A 197 -5.94 4.99 -2.76
CA VAL A 197 -7.23 4.87 -3.46
C VAL A 197 -7.75 6.26 -3.81
N ALA A 198 -8.15 6.44 -5.07
CA ALA A 198 -8.87 7.62 -5.53
C ALA A 198 -10.11 7.18 -6.29
N ALA A 199 -11.30 7.52 -5.79
CA ALA A 199 -12.51 6.86 -6.23
C ALA A 199 -13.77 7.71 -6.04
N ASN A 200 -14.85 7.31 -6.72
CA ASN A 200 -16.20 7.77 -6.45
C ASN A 200 -16.98 6.67 -5.71
N LEU A 201 -16.93 6.73 -4.37
CA LEU A 201 -17.49 5.72 -3.48
C LEU A 201 -18.35 6.37 -2.39
N ALA A 202 -19.30 5.60 -1.87
CA ALA A 202 -20.04 5.90 -0.65
C ALA A 202 -19.45 5.07 0.51
N ALA A 203 -19.62 5.56 1.74
CA ALA A 203 -19.11 4.88 2.94
C ALA A 203 -20.23 4.43 3.87
N ASN A 204 -20.13 3.20 4.35
CA ASN A 204 -20.79 2.78 5.59
C ASN A 204 -19.86 3.14 6.74
N VAL A 205 -20.26 4.11 7.56
CA VAL A 205 -19.44 4.72 8.61
C VAL A 205 -19.95 4.29 9.98
N ASP A 206 -19.04 3.92 10.86
CA ASP A 206 -19.32 3.54 12.23
C ASP A 206 -18.09 3.84 13.12
N SER A 207 -18.11 3.43 14.38
CA SER A 207 -16.95 3.54 15.28
C SER A 207 -16.79 2.32 16.18
N PHE A 208 -15.58 2.17 16.73
CA PHE A 208 -15.23 1.19 17.75
C PHE A 208 -14.41 1.86 18.85
N THR A 209 -14.76 1.61 20.11
CA THR A 209 -13.97 2.07 21.26
C THR A 209 -13.10 0.93 21.76
N THR A 210 -11.78 1.11 21.71
CA THR A 210 -10.84 0.12 22.23
C THR A 210 -10.95 -0.05 23.73
N LYS A 211 -10.41 -1.16 24.26
CA LYS A 211 -10.41 -1.44 25.69
C LYS A 211 -9.76 -0.33 26.53
N SER A 212 -8.76 0.38 26.01
CA SER A 212 -8.15 1.55 26.66
C SER A 212 -8.91 2.86 26.48
N GLY A 213 -9.99 2.88 25.69
CA GLY A 213 -10.86 4.03 25.50
C GLY A 213 -10.56 4.86 24.25
N ARG A 214 -9.70 4.40 23.33
CA ARG A 214 -9.50 5.07 22.04
C ARG A 214 -10.73 4.87 21.16
N GLU A 215 -11.29 5.96 20.65
CA GLU A 215 -12.28 5.88 19.58
C GLU A 215 -11.59 5.72 18.22
N VAL A 216 -11.96 4.69 17.48
CA VAL A 216 -11.50 4.40 16.13
C VAL A 216 -12.66 4.62 15.17
N LYS A 217 -12.46 5.49 14.17
CA LYS A 217 -13.44 5.69 13.10
C LYS A 217 -13.34 4.53 12.11
N LEU A 218 -14.47 3.93 11.76
CA LEU A 218 -14.54 2.83 10.80
C LEU A 218 -15.27 3.30 9.55
N ALA A 219 -14.74 2.97 8.38
CA ALA A 219 -15.42 3.23 7.12
C ALA A 219 -15.21 2.10 6.11
N ILE A 220 -16.31 1.58 5.56
CA ILE A 220 -16.31 0.62 4.45
C ILE A 220 -16.78 1.36 3.20
N TRP A 221 -15.87 1.55 2.25
CA TRP A 221 -16.07 2.27 1.01
C TRP A 221 -16.43 1.33 -0.13
N VAL A 222 -17.57 1.59 -0.76
CA VAL A 222 -18.16 0.80 -1.86
C VAL A 222 -18.81 1.71 -2.89
N VAL A 223 -19.12 1.18 -4.08
CA VAL A 223 -20.01 1.90 -4.99
C VAL A 223 -21.38 2.09 -4.34
N GLU A 224 -22.04 3.22 -4.60
CA GLU A 224 -23.25 3.62 -3.85
C GLU A 224 -24.36 2.57 -3.86
N SER A 225 -24.55 1.86 -4.96
CA SER A 225 -25.54 0.79 -5.09
C SER A 225 -25.31 -0.41 -4.15
N ASP A 226 -24.07 -0.59 -3.69
CA ASP A 226 -23.67 -1.71 -2.84
C ASP A 226 -23.63 -1.35 -1.35
N LEU A 227 -23.84 -0.08 -1.00
CA LEU A 227 -23.82 0.40 0.38
C LEU A 227 -24.71 -0.42 1.34
N PRO A 228 -25.95 -0.82 0.98
CA PRO A 228 -26.79 -1.64 1.85
C PRO A 228 -26.24 -3.04 2.16
N LYS A 229 -25.27 -3.54 1.38
CA LYS A 229 -24.71 -4.90 1.49
C LYS A 229 -23.50 -4.99 2.43
N THR A 230 -23.11 -3.88 3.06
CA THR A 230 -21.87 -3.78 3.86
C THR A 230 -22.07 -4.00 5.36
N GLY A 231 -23.33 -4.16 5.82
CA GLY A 231 -23.65 -4.25 7.25
C GLY A 231 -22.97 -5.43 7.95
N HIS A 232 -22.89 -6.59 7.29
CA HIS A 232 -22.23 -7.78 7.84
C HIS A 232 -20.72 -7.59 7.98
N ALA A 233 -20.07 -7.01 6.97
CA ALA A 233 -18.63 -6.71 7.03
C ALA A 233 -18.28 -5.72 8.16
N MET A 234 -19.12 -4.71 8.41
CA MET A 234 -18.91 -3.78 9.54
C MET A 234 -19.05 -4.51 10.89
N ALA A 235 -20.03 -5.41 11.02
CA ALA A 235 -20.19 -6.22 12.22
C ALA A 235 -18.99 -7.17 12.43
N ALA A 236 -18.52 -7.82 11.36
CA ALA A 236 -17.34 -8.68 11.39
C ALA A 236 -16.07 -7.93 11.80
N LEU A 237 -15.85 -6.71 11.28
CA LEU A 237 -14.71 -5.88 11.67
C LEU A 237 -14.73 -5.59 13.17
N LYS A 238 -15.86 -5.12 13.70
CA LYS A 238 -16.00 -4.86 15.15
C LYS A 238 -15.83 -6.11 16.00
N ALA A 239 -16.34 -7.25 15.54
CA ALA A 239 -16.16 -8.53 16.22
C ALA A 239 -14.68 -8.96 16.24
N SER A 240 -13.96 -8.74 15.14
CA SER A 240 -12.52 -9.01 15.01
C SER A 240 -11.71 -8.14 15.97
N MET A 241 -12.00 -6.83 16.01
CA MET A 241 -11.39 -5.89 16.96
C MET A 241 -11.60 -6.35 18.41
N ALA A 242 -12.84 -6.61 18.81
CA ALA A 242 -13.16 -7.04 20.16
C ALA A 242 -12.57 -8.42 20.54
N TRP A 243 -12.48 -9.33 19.57
CA TRP A 243 -11.90 -10.65 19.80
C TRP A 243 -10.38 -10.55 20.02
N ASP A 244 -9.67 -9.74 19.23
CA ASP A 244 -8.21 -9.61 19.34
C ASP A 244 -7.81 -8.97 20.68
N GLU A 245 -8.61 -7.99 21.16
CA GLU A 245 -8.45 -7.43 22.50
C GLU A 245 -8.70 -8.44 23.62
N ARG A 246 -9.70 -9.31 23.45
CA ARG A 246 -10.07 -10.29 24.47
C ARG A 246 -9.09 -11.46 24.53
N VAL A 247 -8.67 -11.98 23.37
CA VAL A 247 -7.90 -13.22 23.26
C VAL A 247 -6.40 -12.96 23.28
N TYR A 248 -5.93 -11.92 22.58
CA TYR A 248 -4.52 -11.60 22.47
C TYR A 248 -4.12 -10.32 23.22
N GLY A 249 -5.07 -9.52 23.68
CA GLY A 249 -4.78 -8.25 24.36
C GLY A 249 -4.29 -7.17 23.38
N LEU A 250 -4.69 -7.26 22.11
CA LEU A 250 -4.19 -6.42 21.03
C LEU A 250 -5.25 -5.39 20.60
N GLU A 251 -5.00 -4.12 20.90
CA GLU A 251 -5.84 -3.01 20.44
C GLU A 251 -5.38 -2.49 19.07
N TYR A 252 -6.29 -1.88 18.30
CA TYR A 252 -5.93 -1.14 17.10
C TYR A 252 -5.15 0.14 17.44
N ASP A 253 -4.28 0.57 16.53
CA ASP A 253 -3.20 1.51 16.83
C ASP A 253 -3.23 2.83 16.03
N LEU A 254 -4.23 3.03 15.15
CA LEU A 254 -4.49 4.29 14.45
C LEU A 254 -5.84 4.92 14.86
N GLY A 255 -6.12 6.14 14.38
CA GLY A 255 -7.40 6.82 14.59
C GLY A 255 -8.50 6.36 13.63
N GLU A 256 -8.12 5.87 12.43
CA GLU A 256 -9.07 5.49 11.38
C GLU A 256 -8.76 4.11 10.78
N TYR A 257 -9.80 3.30 10.56
CA TYR A 257 -9.75 2.02 9.88
C TYR A 257 -10.65 2.05 8.65
N ASN A 258 -10.04 2.10 7.47
CA ASN A 258 -10.74 2.11 6.20
C ASN A 258 -10.66 0.73 5.53
N ILE A 259 -11.77 0.31 4.92
CA ILE A 259 -11.83 -0.83 4.00
C ILE A 259 -12.37 -0.30 2.67
N VAL A 260 -11.73 -0.66 1.57
CA VAL A 260 -12.21 -0.33 0.22
C VAL A 260 -12.51 -1.62 -0.52
N ALA A 261 -13.74 -1.80 -0.98
CA ALA A 261 -14.11 -2.92 -1.84
C ALA A 261 -13.96 -2.53 -3.31
N VAL A 262 -13.20 -3.32 -4.07
CA VAL A 262 -12.98 -3.16 -5.51
C VAL A 262 -13.38 -4.44 -6.25
N SER A 263 -13.87 -4.29 -7.48
CA SER A 263 -14.32 -5.43 -8.30
C SER A 263 -13.15 -6.19 -8.93
N ASP A 264 -12.16 -5.46 -9.46
CA ASP A 264 -11.00 -6.03 -10.14
C ASP A 264 -9.80 -6.07 -9.18
N PHE A 265 -9.67 -7.17 -8.43
CA PHE A 265 -8.54 -7.40 -7.51
C PHE A 265 -8.00 -8.82 -7.70
N ASN A 266 -6.69 -8.91 -7.99
CA ASN A 266 -6.01 -10.20 -8.22
C ASN A 266 -5.96 -11.09 -6.97
N PHE A 267 -6.02 -10.49 -5.79
CA PHE A 267 -5.95 -11.17 -4.50
C PHE A 267 -7.34 -11.19 -3.84
N GLY A 268 -7.47 -11.88 -2.71
CA GLY A 268 -8.72 -11.90 -1.94
C GLY A 268 -8.94 -10.55 -1.25
N ALA A 269 -7.98 -10.18 -0.42
CA ALA A 269 -7.87 -8.88 0.23
C ALA A 269 -6.39 -8.60 0.54
N MET A 270 -6.10 -7.42 1.08
CA MET A 270 -4.75 -6.96 1.36
C MET A 270 -4.73 -6.11 2.63
N GLU A 271 -3.76 -6.39 3.51
CA GLU A 271 -3.70 -5.87 4.88
C GLU A 271 -3.07 -4.48 4.99
N ASN A 272 -3.09 -3.67 3.92
CA ASN A 272 -2.42 -2.36 3.93
C ASN A 272 -2.87 -1.57 5.17
N LYS A 273 -1.96 -0.83 5.82
CA LYS A 273 -2.13 -0.26 7.17
C LYS A 273 -3.16 0.89 7.21
N SER A 274 -4.44 0.55 6.99
CA SER A 274 -5.54 1.41 6.54
C SER A 274 -5.21 2.11 5.20
N PRO A 275 -6.08 2.25 4.21
CA PRO A 275 -7.21 1.36 3.96
C PRO A 275 -6.74 -0.06 3.61
N ASN A 276 -7.40 -1.10 4.12
CA ASN A 276 -7.31 -2.40 3.48
C ASN A 276 -8.07 -2.37 2.14
N ILE A 277 -7.61 -3.13 1.15
CA ILE A 277 -8.26 -3.25 -0.16
C ILE A 277 -8.75 -4.68 -0.35
N PHE A 278 -10.04 -4.84 -0.61
CA PHE A 278 -10.71 -6.13 -0.69
C PHE A 278 -11.32 -6.35 -2.08
N ASN A 279 -11.30 -7.59 -2.54
CA ASN A 279 -12.24 -8.02 -3.56
C ASN A 279 -13.68 -7.91 -3.00
N SER A 280 -14.60 -7.32 -3.77
CA SER A 280 -15.98 -7.08 -3.33
C SER A 280 -16.73 -8.35 -2.88
N ARG A 281 -16.35 -9.53 -3.38
CA ARG A 281 -16.87 -10.84 -2.92
C ARG A 281 -16.74 -11.03 -1.41
N TYR A 282 -15.71 -10.47 -0.78
CA TYR A 282 -15.41 -10.64 0.65
C TYR A 282 -15.91 -9.49 1.52
N ILE A 283 -16.71 -8.56 0.97
CA ILE A 283 -17.32 -7.45 1.71
C ILE A 283 -18.84 -7.39 1.54
N LEU A 284 -19.35 -7.73 0.36
CA LEU A 284 -20.75 -7.54 0.02
C LEU A 284 -21.58 -8.79 0.33
N ALA A 285 -22.53 -8.67 1.27
CA ALA A 285 -23.49 -9.74 1.58
C ALA A 285 -24.92 -9.20 1.56
N ASN A 286 -25.80 -9.86 0.80
CA ASN A 286 -27.24 -9.58 0.76
C ASN A 286 -28.01 -10.84 1.17
N PRO A 287 -28.92 -10.79 2.17
CA PRO A 287 -29.69 -11.95 2.61
C PRO A 287 -30.45 -12.69 1.49
N ASP A 288 -30.83 -11.98 0.42
CA ASP A 288 -31.57 -12.58 -0.70
C ASP A 288 -30.67 -13.36 -1.68
N THR A 289 -29.35 -13.13 -1.68
CA THR A 289 -28.43 -13.68 -2.68
C THR A 289 -27.18 -14.35 -2.12
N ALA A 290 -26.79 -14.04 -0.88
CA ALA A 290 -25.62 -14.59 -0.21
C ALA A 290 -26.01 -15.81 0.62
N THR A 291 -25.18 -16.84 0.58
CA THR A 291 -25.35 -18.06 1.38
C THR A 291 -24.65 -17.92 2.74
N ASP A 292 -24.96 -18.80 3.69
CA ASP A 292 -24.26 -18.85 4.98
C ASP A 292 -22.72 -18.93 4.81
N ILE A 293 -22.26 -19.67 3.80
CA ILE A 293 -20.83 -19.79 3.47
C ILE A 293 -20.25 -18.44 3.01
N ASP A 294 -21.02 -17.62 2.29
CA ASP A 294 -20.56 -16.29 1.88
C ASP A 294 -20.48 -15.36 3.12
N TYR A 295 -21.43 -15.45 4.05
CA TYR A 295 -21.38 -14.71 5.33
C TYR A 295 -20.17 -15.11 6.17
N ASP A 296 -19.88 -16.40 6.30
CA ASP A 296 -18.68 -16.90 6.99
C ASP A 296 -17.40 -16.46 6.28
N GLY A 297 -17.40 -16.47 4.94
CA GLY A 297 -16.28 -15.99 4.12
C GLY A 297 -15.97 -14.52 4.33
N VAL A 298 -16.99 -13.66 4.39
CA VAL A 298 -16.82 -12.23 4.72
C VAL A 298 -16.25 -12.08 6.12
N SER A 299 -16.80 -12.79 7.11
CA SER A 299 -16.31 -12.73 8.50
C SER A 299 -14.85 -13.14 8.62
N GLY A 300 -14.48 -14.28 8.02
CA GLY A 300 -13.14 -14.84 8.08
C GLY A 300 -12.10 -13.94 7.41
N VAL A 301 -12.38 -13.43 6.21
CA VAL A 301 -11.41 -12.57 5.49
C VAL A 301 -11.30 -11.20 6.13
N VAL A 302 -12.40 -10.59 6.59
CA VAL A 302 -12.32 -9.31 7.34
C VAL A 302 -11.49 -9.47 8.61
N ALA A 303 -11.66 -10.59 9.34
CA ALA A 303 -10.86 -10.89 10.52
C ALA A 303 -9.38 -11.11 10.18
N HIS A 304 -9.09 -11.87 9.13
CA HIS A 304 -7.74 -12.14 8.64
C HIS A 304 -6.95 -10.84 8.39
N GLU A 305 -7.51 -9.93 7.59
CA GLU A 305 -6.84 -8.65 7.28
C GLU A 305 -6.68 -7.76 8.52
N TYR A 306 -7.69 -7.77 9.41
CA TYR A 306 -7.58 -7.04 10.68
C TYR A 306 -6.45 -7.59 11.56
N PHE A 307 -6.31 -8.91 11.66
CA PHE A 307 -5.28 -9.54 12.49
C PHE A 307 -3.86 -9.28 11.98
N HIS A 308 -3.66 -9.16 10.67
CA HIS A 308 -2.40 -8.73 10.08
C HIS A 308 -1.90 -7.37 10.61
N ASN A 309 -2.79 -6.51 11.14
CA ASN A 309 -2.39 -5.28 11.81
C ASN A 309 -1.27 -5.49 12.85
N TRP A 310 -1.28 -6.65 13.52
CA TRP A 310 -0.22 -7.08 14.42
C TRP A 310 0.72 -8.13 13.80
N SER A 311 0.19 -9.19 13.20
CA SER A 311 0.98 -10.30 12.62
C SER A 311 1.25 -10.10 11.13
N GLY A 312 1.93 -9.01 10.79
CA GLY A 312 2.27 -8.67 9.41
C GLY A 312 2.71 -7.21 9.29
N ASN A 313 2.01 -6.32 9.98
CA ASN A 313 2.25 -4.89 9.89
C ASN A 313 3.17 -4.40 11.01
N ARG A 314 2.78 -4.58 12.27
CA ARG A 314 3.60 -4.16 13.42
C ARG A 314 4.85 -5.00 13.60
N VAL A 315 4.77 -6.28 13.26
CA VAL A 315 5.93 -7.16 13.06
C VAL A 315 5.82 -7.72 11.65
N THR A 316 6.77 -7.38 10.79
CA THR A 316 6.76 -7.76 9.37
C THR A 316 7.87 -8.74 9.00
N CYS A 317 7.88 -9.18 7.75
CA CYS A 317 8.86 -10.11 7.20
C CYS A 317 10.20 -9.41 6.94
N ARG A 318 11.31 -10.09 7.24
CA ARG A 318 12.67 -9.61 6.87
C ARG A 318 12.92 -9.74 5.36
N ASP A 319 12.42 -10.81 4.77
CA ASP A 319 12.51 -11.12 3.35
C ASP A 319 11.33 -12.02 2.98
N TRP A 320 11.01 -12.12 1.68
CA TRP A 320 9.85 -12.87 1.21
C TRP A 320 9.92 -14.38 1.47
N PHE A 321 11.08 -14.95 1.79
CA PHE A 321 11.17 -16.35 2.24
C PHE A 321 10.60 -16.56 3.65
N GLN A 322 10.30 -15.48 4.37
CA GLN A 322 9.65 -15.50 5.68
C GLN A 322 8.13 -15.33 5.59
N LEU A 323 7.52 -15.35 4.40
CA LEU A 323 6.09 -15.08 4.21
C LEU A 323 5.17 -15.85 5.18
N SER A 324 5.47 -17.12 5.44
CA SER A 324 4.72 -17.97 6.37
C SER A 324 4.72 -17.46 7.82
N LEU A 325 5.62 -16.56 8.20
CA LEU A 325 5.62 -15.89 9.50
C LEU A 325 4.36 -15.04 9.67
N LYS A 326 4.03 -14.21 8.67
CA LYS A 326 2.81 -13.41 8.68
C LYS A 326 1.61 -14.28 8.34
N GLU A 327 1.65 -14.96 7.19
CA GLU A 327 0.50 -15.69 6.66
C GLU A 327 0.10 -16.87 7.53
N GLY A 328 1.06 -17.74 7.89
CA GLY A 328 0.76 -18.93 8.68
C GLY A 328 0.23 -18.61 10.07
N PHE A 329 0.74 -17.53 10.69
CA PHE A 329 0.25 -17.10 11.99
C PHE A 329 -1.09 -16.36 11.90
N THR A 330 -1.30 -15.51 10.90
CA THR A 330 -2.60 -14.83 10.71
C THR A 330 -3.70 -15.83 10.33
N VAL A 331 -3.41 -16.82 9.48
CA VAL A 331 -4.33 -17.93 9.19
C VAL A 331 -4.73 -18.68 10.46
N PHE A 332 -3.77 -18.98 11.34
CA PHE A 332 -4.08 -19.60 12.62
C PHE A 332 -5.00 -18.72 13.49
N ARG A 333 -4.83 -17.39 13.45
CA ARG A 333 -5.66 -16.44 14.20
C ARG A 333 -7.08 -16.37 13.65
N ASP A 334 -7.29 -16.31 12.34
CA ASP A 334 -8.64 -16.29 11.74
C ASP A 334 -9.42 -17.59 11.97
N GLN A 335 -8.74 -18.74 11.95
CA GLN A 335 -9.34 -20.04 12.27
C GLN A 335 -9.71 -20.16 13.74
N SER A 336 -9.01 -19.44 14.62
CA SER A 336 -9.32 -19.38 16.06
C SER A 336 -10.43 -18.39 16.39
N PHE A 337 -10.73 -17.46 15.48
CA PHE A 337 -11.80 -16.48 15.59
C PHE A 337 -13.15 -17.07 15.14
N SER A 338 -13.12 -17.86 14.07
CA SER A 338 -14.27 -18.38 13.34
C SER A 338 -15.03 -19.48 14.06
#